data_AF-A0AAD7ER85-F1
#
_entry.id   AF-A0AAD7ER85-F1
#
_cell.length_a   1.000
_cell.length_b   1.000
_cell.length_c   1.000
_cell.angle_alpha   90.00
_cell.angle_beta   90.00
_cell.angle_gamma   90.00
#
_symmetry.space_group_name_H-M   'P 1'
#
loop_
_entity.id
_entity.type
_entity.pdbx_description
1 polymer ?
#
loop_
_entity_poly.entity_id
_entity_poly.type
_entity_poly.pdbx_seq_one_letter_code
_entity_poly.pdbx_strand_id
1 'polypeptide(L)'
;MSESGLKILQLEKEARRAQQAENEILRRQLESVKVEGAAEINLLRETLESVKLRCATENERLQEELESVELQSEAEITLLREKLETATRALEMSESKLKILQEEERRRAEEVVESRRKMREFLEQDRARKRAVEEERLRREIDWGAVEAFFLRAKGQFGVNVAGYNTLVEKVHRLFHPDKWKSRRLLVTVMDEELRKSLEEAGNVVAQAMTPIWRKSKGYNS
;
A
#
# COMPACT_ATOMS: atom_id res chain seq x y z
N MET A 1 33.10 132.21 42.52
CA MET A 1 32.43 131.24 41.64
C MET A 1 30.94 131.61 41.60
N SER A 2 30.28 131.57 40.44
CA SER A 2 28.85 131.90 40.32
C SER A 2 27.98 130.80 40.93
N GLU A 3 26.81 131.17 41.44
CA GLU A 3 25.84 130.27 42.08
C GLU A 3 25.43 129.11 41.14
N SER A 4 25.36 129.36 39.83
CA SER A 4 25.17 128.34 38.81
C SER A 4 26.31 127.33 38.71
N GLY A 5 27.56 127.75 38.91
CA GLY A 5 28.73 126.86 38.88
C GLY A 5 28.76 125.87 40.06
N LEU A 6 28.32 126.33 41.24
CA LEU A 6 28.14 125.45 42.42
C LEU A 6 27.04 124.41 42.19
N LYS A 7 25.93 124.81 41.54
CA LYS A 7 24.80 123.92 41.26
C LYS A 7 25.13 122.85 40.21
N ILE A 8 25.89 123.19 39.17
CA ILE A 8 26.40 122.23 38.17
C ILE A 8 27.34 121.21 38.84
N LEU A 9 28.27 121.67 39.68
CA LEU A 9 29.24 120.80 40.35
C LEU A 9 28.56 119.84 41.36
N GLN A 10 27.44 120.27 41.95
CA GLN A 10 26.62 119.43 42.82
C GLN A 10 25.84 118.37 42.03
N LEU A 11 25.24 118.74 40.89
CA LEU A 11 24.58 117.81 39.97
C LEU A 11 25.55 116.78 39.37
N GLU A 12 26.79 117.17 39.05
CA GLU A 12 27.83 116.24 38.59
C GLU A 12 28.25 115.23 39.66
N LYS A 13 28.36 115.68 40.93
CA LYS A 13 28.62 114.77 42.06
C LYS A 13 27.47 113.80 42.28
N GLU A 14 26.24 114.26 42.19
CA GLU A 14 25.04 113.42 42.31
C GLU A 14 24.93 112.42 41.17
N ALA A 15 25.17 112.84 39.92
CA ALA A 15 25.22 111.96 38.75
C ALA A 15 26.33 110.89 38.87
N ARG A 16 27.53 111.26 39.33
CA ARG A 16 28.60 110.30 39.59
C ARG A 16 28.25 109.30 40.70
N ARG A 17 27.60 109.75 41.77
CA ARG A 17 27.12 108.87 42.85
C ARG A 17 26.04 107.91 42.36
N ALA A 18 25.07 108.40 41.59
CA ALA A 18 24.02 107.57 40.98
C ALA A 18 24.63 106.51 40.04
N GLN A 19 25.57 106.91 39.19
CA GLN A 19 26.26 105.99 38.28
C GLN A 19 27.14 104.97 39.03
N GLN A 20 27.77 105.36 40.15
CA GLN A 20 28.49 104.41 41.00
C GLN A 20 27.54 103.40 41.65
N ALA A 21 26.40 103.85 42.18
CA ALA A 21 25.40 102.97 42.77
C ALA A 21 24.81 101.99 41.74
N GLU A 22 24.50 102.46 40.53
CA GLU A 22 24.01 101.61 39.43
C GLU A 22 25.05 100.56 39.02
N ASN A 23 26.33 100.96 38.86
CA ASN A 23 27.40 100.02 38.58
C ASN A 23 27.58 98.97 39.69
N GLU A 24 27.38 99.37 40.96
CA GLU A 24 27.46 98.45 42.09
C GLU A 24 26.30 97.44 42.09
N ILE A 25 25.08 97.87 41.72
CA ILE A 25 23.91 97.00 41.55
C ILE A 25 24.16 96.00 40.40
N LEU A 26 24.58 96.48 39.23
CA LEU A 26 24.87 95.62 38.07
C LEU A 26 25.97 94.61 38.38
N ARG A 27 27.00 95.02 39.13
CA ARG A 27 28.05 94.09 39.61
C ARG A 27 27.49 93.01 40.51
N ARG A 28 26.62 93.35 41.47
CA ARG A 28 25.97 92.37 42.35
C ARG A 28 25.08 91.41 41.55
N GLN A 29 24.31 91.92 40.60
CA GLN A 29 23.45 91.10 39.73
C GLN A 29 24.29 90.16 38.86
N LEU A 30 25.35 90.67 38.23
CA LEU A 30 26.27 89.87 37.45
C LEU A 30 26.91 88.75 38.30
N GLU A 31 27.29 89.06 39.53
CA GLU A 31 27.87 88.06 40.43
C GLU A 31 26.84 87.02 40.88
N SER A 32 25.59 87.42 41.16
CA SER A 32 24.49 86.50 41.46
C SER A 32 24.26 85.52 40.30
N VAL A 33 24.12 86.03 39.07
CA VAL A 33 23.90 85.21 37.88
C VAL A 33 25.07 84.25 37.63
N LYS A 34 26.31 84.69 37.87
CA LYS A 34 27.48 83.80 37.75
C LYS A 34 27.44 82.67 38.76
N VAL A 35 27.13 82.96 40.02
CA VAL A 35 27.06 81.96 41.08
C VAL A 35 25.93 80.97 40.82
N GLU A 36 24.74 81.46 40.44
CA GLU A 36 23.58 80.64 40.08
C GLU A 36 23.87 79.75 38.86
N GLY A 37 24.43 80.33 37.78
CA GLY A 37 24.79 79.57 36.59
C GLY A 37 25.88 78.52 36.87
N ALA A 38 26.87 78.84 37.71
CA ALA A 38 27.88 77.87 38.13
C ALA A 38 27.27 76.72 38.96
N ALA A 39 26.31 77.02 39.84
CA ALA A 39 25.59 76.02 40.62
C ALA A 39 24.75 75.10 39.72
N GLU A 40 24.04 75.66 38.74
CA GLU A 40 23.25 74.88 37.78
C GLU A 40 24.13 73.97 36.92
N ILE A 41 25.26 74.48 36.41
CA ILE A 41 26.23 73.67 35.65
C ILE A 41 26.76 72.50 36.49
N ASN A 42 27.05 72.73 37.77
CA ASN A 42 27.53 71.67 38.66
C ASN A 42 26.45 70.60 38.88
N LEU A 43 25.21 71.00 39.14
CA LEU A 43 24.09 70.07 39.29
C LEU A 43 23.83 69.26 38.01
N LEU A 44 23.86 69.90 36.84
CA LEU A 44 23.73 69.23 35.55
C LEU A 44 24.87 68.23 35.31
N ARG A 45 26.08 68.55 35.73
CA ARG A 45 27.22 67.62 35.63
C ARG A 45 27.02 66.40 36.54
N GLU A 46 26.61 66.60 37.79
CA GLU A 46 26.35 65.51 38.73
C GLU A 46 25.21 64.60 38.25
N THR A 47 24.12 65.18 37.77
CA THR A 47 22.99 64.41 37.21
C THR A 47 23.40 63.66 35.95
N LEU A 48 24.19 64.26 35.06
CA LEU A 48 24.72 63.57 33.89
C LEU A 48 25.60 62.37 34.26
N GLU A 49 26.50 62.52 35.22
CA GLU A 49 27.34 61.41 35.70
C GLU A 49 26.50 60.30 36.36
N SER A 50 25.47 60.68 37.13
CA SER A 50 24.51 59.73 37.70
C SER A 50 23.74 58.94 36.63
N VAL A 51 23.31 59.60 35.54
CA VAL A 51 22.63 58.95 34.40
C VAL A 51 23.60 58.02 33.68
N LYS A 52 24.82 58.47 33.37
CA LYS A 52 25.84 57.63 32.70
C LYS A 52 26.12 56.36 33.49
N LEU A 53 26.29 56.48 34.80
CA LEU A 53 26.53 55.33 35.66
C LEU A 53 25.36 54.34 35.61
N ARG A 54 24.11 54.82 35.72
CA ARG A 54 22.92 53.97 35.59
C ARG A 54 22.83 53.27 34.23
N CYS A 55 23.13 53.97 33.15
CA CYS A 55 23.12 53.37 31.81
C CYS A 55 24.22 52.31 31.66
N ALA A 56 25.41 52.54 32.22
CA ALA A 56 26.49 51.56 32.19
C ALA A 56 26.09 50.29 32.96
N THR A 57 25.56 50.43 34.18
CA THR A 57 25.13 49.28 34.99
C THR A 57 23.99 48.50 34.35
N GLU A 58 23.04 49.19 33.70
CA GLU A 58 21.92 48.52 33.03
C GLU A 58 22.39 47.77 31.77
N ASN A 59 23.35 48.34 31.02
CA ASN A 59 23.95 47.63 29.89
C ASN A 59 24.69 46.37 30.31
N GLU A 60 25.46 46.43 31.41
CA GLU A 60 26.13 45.25 31.98
C GLU A 60 25.10 44.18 32.39
N ARG A 61 24.03 44.57 33.09
CA ARG A 61 22.93 43.67 33.49
C ARG A 61 22.26 43.02 32.29
N LEU A 62 21.94 43.79 31.26
CA LEU A 62 21.29 43.28 30.05
C LEU A 62 22.23 42.36 29.25
N GLN A 63 23.53 42.62 29.27
CA GLN A 63 24.51 41.76 28.63
C GLN A 63 24.60 40.40 29.34
N GLU A 64 24.63 40.38 30.68
CA GLU A 64 24.59 39.15 31.46
C GLU A 64 23.30 38.35 31.24
N GLU A 65 22.14 39.03 31.18
CA GLU A 65 20.85 38.39 30.88
C GLU A 65 20.84 37.78 29.47
N LEU A 66 21.39 38.49 28.48
CA LEU A 66 21.49 38.00 27.11
C LEU A 66 22.38 36.75 27.03
N GLU A 67 23.58 36.79 27.61
CA GLU A 67 24.50 35.65 27.65
C GLU A 67 23.87 34.43 28.34
N SER A 68 23.13 34.64 29.43
CA SER A 68 22.41 33.56 30.11
C SER A 68 21.32 32.93 29.23
N VAL A 69 20.55 33.73 28.51
CA VAL A 69 19.49 33.25 27.62
C VAL A 69 20.08 32.50 26.43
N GLU A 70 21.17 33.01 25.85
CA GLU A 70 21.89 32.36 24.75
C GLU A 70 22.38 30.97 25.17
N LEU A 71 23.08 30.88 26.30
CA LEU A 71 23.56 29.60 26.86
C LEU A 71 22.43 28.60 27.12
N GLN A 72 21.30 29.06 27.67
CA GLN A 72 20.13 28.21 27.90
C GLN A 72 19.55 27.69 26.57
N SER A 73 19.42 28.56 25.58
CA SER A 73 18.90 28.19 24.26
C SER A 73 19.80 27.20 23.52
N GLU A 74 21.13 27.37 23.61
CA GLU A 74 22.10 26.45 23.02
C GLU A 74 22.07 25.07 23.67
N ALA A 75 21.92 25.01 24.99
CA ALA A 75 21.77 23.77 25.73
C ALA A 75 20.49 23.03 25.30
N GLU A 76 19.37 23.74 25.17
CA GLU A 76 18.10 23.16 24.72
C GLU A 76 18.19 22.63 23.28
N ILE A 77 18.78 23.42 22.37
CA ILE A 77 19.00 23.00 20.97
C ILE A 77 19.85 21.73 20.92
N THR A 78 20.91 21.65 21.72
CA THR A 78 21.80 20.49 21.77
C THR A 78 21.05 19.24 22.23
N LEU A 79 20.26 19.36 23.30
CA LEU A 79 19.43 18.26 23.81
C LEU A 79 18.38 17.81 22.78
N LEU A 80 17.73 18.74 22.10
CA LEU A 80 16.73 18.42 21.08
C LEU A 80 17.36 17.71 19.88
N ARG A 81 18.57 18.10 19.47
CA ARG A 81 19.32 17.42 18.40
C ARG A 81 19.66 15.98 18.77
N GLU A 82 20.11 15.72 19.99
CA GLU A 82 20.41 14.37 20.46
C GLU A 82 19.16 13.48 20.53
N LYS A 83 18.05 14.03 21.03
CA LYS A 83 16.75 13.34 21.05
C LYS A 83 16.28 13.00 19.64
N LEU A 84 16.40 13.94 18.70
CA LEU A 84 16.05 13.73 17.30
C LEU A 84 16.90 12.62 16.68
N GLU A 85 18.22 12.65 16.88
CA GLU A 85 19.11 11.63 16.35
C GLU A 85 18.79 10.23 16.89
N THR A 86 18.50 10.13 18.19
CA THR A 86 18.10 8.87 18.83
C THR A 86 16.78 8.34 18.26
N ALA A 87 15.80 9.21 18.05
CA ALA A 87 14.52 8.85 17.46
C ALA A 87 14.68 8.38 16.00
N THR A 88 15.51 9.07 15.21
CA THR A 88 15.80 8.68 13.82
C THR A 88 16.42 7.29 13.75
N ARG A 89 17.44 7.00 14.55
CA ARG A 89 18.06 5.65 14.60
C ARG A 89 17.05 4.57 14.99
N ALA A 90 16.17 4.86 15.96
CA ALA A 90 15.14 3.91 16.38
C ALA A 90 14.13 3.63 15.24
N LEU A 91 13.76 4.66 14.47
CA LEU A 91 12.88 4.52 13.32
C LEU A 91 13.52 3.64 12.24
N GLU A 92 14.77 3.91 11.85
CA GLU A 92 15.51 3.11 10.86
C GLU A 92 15.61 1.63 11.24
N MET A 93 15.83 1.35 12.53
CA MET A 93 15.85 -0.02 13.05
C MET A 93 14.47 -0.68 12.97
N SER A 94 13.39 0.07 13.25
CA SER A 94 12.02 -0.45 13.14
C SER A 94 11.62 -0.72 11.69
N GLU A 95 12.01 0.15 10.76
CA GLU A 95 11.77 -0.03 9.32
C GLU A 95 12.51 -1.27 8.79
N SER A 96 13.75 -1.46 9.21
CA SER A 96 14.55 -2.63 8.84
C SER A 96 13.92 -3.93 9.35
N LYS A 97 13.43 -3.95 10.60
CA LYS A 97 12.70 -5.09 11.17
C LYS A 97 11.42 -5.39 10.40
N LEU A 98 10.66 -4.35 10.06
CA LEU A 98 9.40 -4.49 9.34
C LEU A 98 9.62 -5.05 7.93
N LYS A 99 10.67 -4.63 7.22
CA LYS A 99 11.06 -5.20 5.92
C LYS A 99 11.36 -6.70 6.00
N ILE A 100 12.10 -7.12 7.04
CA ILE A 100 12.41 -8.55 7.25
C ILE A 100 11.13 -9.34 7.49
N LEU A 101 10.25 -8.85 8.36
CA LEU A 101 8.98 -9.51 8.66
C LEU A 101 8.08 -9.63 7.41
N GLN A 102 8.00 -8.57 6.60
CA GLN A 102 7.23 -8.60 5.35
C GLN A 102 7.79 -9.63 4.35
N GLU A 103 9.12 -9.73 4.25
CA GLU A 103 9.76 -10.73 3.38
C GLU A 103 9.51 -12.15 3.88
N GLU A 104 9.56 -12.40 5.19
CA GLU A 104 9.22 -13.69 5.78
C GLU A 104 7.74 -14.06 5.55
N GLU A 105 6.82 -13.11 5.72
CA GLU A 105 5.40 -13.32 5.44
C GLU A 105 5.15 -13.62 3.97
N ARG A 106 5.83 -12.92 3.06
CA ARG A 106 5.76 -13.20 1.62
C ARG A 106 6.23 -14.62 1.31
N ARG A 107 7.36 -15.05 1.85
CA ARG A 107 7.87 -16.42 1.67
C ARG A 107 6.89 -17.48 2.18
N ARG A 108 6.33 -17.29 3.38
CA ARG A 108 5.30 -18.19 3.93
C ARG A 108 4.07 -18.26 3.04
N ALA A 109 3.63 -17.13 2.49
CA ALA A 109 2.50 -17.10 1.57
C ALA A 109 2.79 -17.87 0.27
N GLU A 110 3.98 -17.70 -0.30
CA GLU A 110 4.44 -18.43 -1.49
C GLU A 110 4.48 -19.96 -1.24
N GLU A 111 4.98 -20.40 -0.10
CA GLU A 111 4.99 -21.82 0.29
C GLU A 111 3.58 -22.41 0.39
N VAL A 112 2.64 -21.64 0.96
CA VAL A 112 1.22 -22.05 1.04
C VAL A 112 0.60 -22.14 -0.35
N VAL A 113 0.87 -21.17 -1.23
CA VAL A 113 0.37 -21.16 -2.61
C VAL A 113 0.91 -22.38 -3.36
N GLU A 114 2.20 -22.66 -3.26
CA GLU A 114 2.84 -23.80 -3.92
C GLU A 114 2.33 -25.13 -3.37
N SER A 115 2.15 -25.25 -2.06
CA SER A 115 1.56 -26.44 -1.43
C SER A 115 0.12 -26.69 -1.91
N ARG A 116 -0.68 -25.62 -2.02
CA ARG A 116 -2.05 -25.70 -2.57
C ARG A 116 -2.03 -26.08 -4.05
N ARG A 117 -1.05 -25.61 -4.82
CA ARG A 117 -0.87 -25.97 -6.23
C ARG A 117 -0.60 -27.46 -6.38
N LYS A 118 0.40 -27.98 -5.66
CA LYS A 118 0.72 -29.42 -5.62
C LYS A 118 -0.46 -30.28 -5.20
N MET A 119 -1.23 -29.85 -4.19
CA MET A 119 -2.44 -30.55 -3.77
C MET A 119 -3.50 -30.60 -4.88
N ARG A 120 -3.72 -29.50 -5.61
CA ARG A 120 -4.65 -29.49 -6.75
C ARG A 120 -4.20 -30.44 -7.85
N GLU A 121 -2.92 -30.41 -8.22
CA GLU A 121 -2.33 -31.32 -9.22
C GLU A 121 -2.51 -32.78 -8.80
N PHE A 122 -2.23 -33.11 -7.54
CA PHE A 122 -2.43 -34.46 -7.00
C PHE A 122 -3.90 -34.91 -7.08
N LEU A 123 -4.84 -34.05 -6.68
CA LEU A 123 -6.27 -34.35 -6.75
C LEU A 123 -6.76 -34.53 -8.19
N GLU A 124 -6.21 -33.74 -9.13
CA GLU A 124 -6.52 -33.87 -10.55
C GLU A 124 -6.00 -35.19 -11.13
N GLN A 125 -4.77 -35.57 -10.77
CA GLN A 125 -4.19 -36.86 -11.14
C GLN A 125 -5.00 -38.04 -10.57
N ASP A 126 -5.41 -37.98 -9.30
CA ASP A 126 -6.25 -39.03 -8.69
C ASP A 126 -7.61 -39.15 -9.40
N ARG A 127 -8.24 -38.00 -9.74
CA ARG A 127 -9.48 -37.98 -10.53
C ARG A 127 -9.28 -38.58 -11.92
N ALA A 128 -8.19 -38.22 -12.61
CA ALA A 128 -7.87 -38.76 -13.94
C ALA A 128 -7.63 -40.27 -13.87
N ARG A 129 -6.90 -40.75 -12.85
CA ARG A 129 -6.67 -42.18 -12.61
C ARG A 129 -7.97 -42.93 -12.38
N LYS A 130 -8.87 -42.40 -11.55
CA LYS A 130 -10.19 -43.01 -11.31
C LYS A 130 -11.04 -43.08 -12.58
N ARG A 131 -11.04 -42.02 -13.41
CA ARG A 131 -11.72 -42.03 -14.71
C ARG A 131 -11.15 -43.09 -15.64
N ALA A 132 -9.82 -43.21 -15.73
CA ALA A 132 -9.17 -44.21 -16.58
C ALA A 132 -9.51 -45.64 -16.15
N VAL A 133 -9.51 -45.92 -14.84
CA VAL A 133 -9.90 -47.22 -14.29
C VAL A 133 -11.37 -47.53 -14.60
N GLU A 134 -12.26 -46.56 -14.43
CA GLU A 134 -13.69 -46.74 -14.71
C GLU A 134 -13.95 -46.95 -16.21
N GLU A 135 -13.27 -46.19 -17.07
CA GLU A 135 -13.35 -46.37 -18.52
C GLU A 135 -12.85 -47.76 -18.94
N GLU A 136 -11.74 -48.23 -18.37
CA GLU A 136 -11.23 -49.57 -18.61
C GLU A 136 -12.18 -50.66 -18.11
N ARG A 137 -12.82 -50.46 -16.95
CA ARG A 137 -13.85 -51.37 -16.41
C ARG A 137 -15.04 -51.47 -17.37
N LEU A 138 -15.60 -50.33 -17.78
CA LEU A 138 -16.73 -50.28 -18.71
C LEU A 138 -16.40 -50.94 -20.06
N ARG A 139 -15.17 -50.77 -20.57
CA ARG A 139 -14.71 -51.46 -21.78
C ARG A 139 -14.70 -52.98 -21.63
N ARG A 140 -14.42 -53.51 -20.43
CA ARG A 140 -14.35 -54.96 -20.17
C ARG A 140 -15.70 -55.59 -19.81
N GLU A 141 -16.66 -54.82 -19.32
CA GLU A 141 -17.97 -55.31 -18.86
C GLU A 141 -18.99 -55.60 -19.99
N ILE A 142 -18.62 -55.46 -21.27
CA ILE A 142 -19.46 -55.97 -22.37
C ILE A 142 -19.36 -57.51 -22.39
N ASP A 143 -20.18 -58.16 -21.57
CA ASP A 143 -20.30 -59.63 -21.53
C ASP A 143 -21.09 -60.14 -22.73
N TRP A 144 -20.36 -60.47 -23.80
CA TRP A 144 -20.92 -61.11 -24.99
C TRP A 144 -21.57 -62.47 -24.71
N GLY A 145 -21.24 -63.12 -23.59
CA GLY A 145 -21.93 -64.31 -23.11
C GLY A 145 -23.42 -64.04 -22.88
N ALA A 146 -23.81 -62.84 -22.47
CA ALA A 146 -25.22 -62.46 -22.32
C ALA A 146 -25.95 -62.37 -23.67
N VAL A 147 -25.28 -61.92 -24.74
CA VAL A 147 -25.85 -61.86 -26.10
C VAL A 147 -26.04 -63.27 -26.66
N GLU A 148 -25.02 -64.13 -26.52
CA GLU A 148 -25.12 -65.53 -26.92
C GLU A 148 -26.21 -66.27 -26.11
N ALA A 149 -26.25 -66.07 -24.80
CA ALA A 149 -27.28 -66.63 -23.91
C ALA A 149 -28.69 -66.16 -24.29
N PHE A 150 -28.85 -64.88 -24.67
CA PHE A 150 -30.11 -64.35 -25.17
C PHE A 150 -30.56 -65.12 -26.43
N PHE A 151 -29.69 -65.29 -27.42
CA PHE A 151 -30.05 -66.01 -28.65
C PHE A 151 -30.27 -67.50 -28.41
N LEU A 152 -29.53 -68.13 -27.49
CA LEU A 152 -29.78 -69.51 -27.06
C LEU A 152 -31.14 -69.67 -26.40
N ARG A 153 -31.51 -68.75 -25.50
CA ARG A 153 -32.83 -68.74 -24.86
C ARG A 153 -33.94 -68.47 -25.86
N ALA A 154 -33.75 -67.52 -26.76
CA ALA A 154 -34.68 -67.22 -27.84
C ALA A 154 -34.89 -68.47 -28.71
N LYS A 155 -33.81 -69.17 -29.11
CA LYS A 155 -33.90 -70.42 -29.88
C LYS A 155 -34.78 -71.46 -29.18
N GLY A 156 -34.64 -71.61 -27.86
CA GLY A 156 -35.48 -72.49 -27.05
C GLY A 156 -36.97 -72.08 -27.06
N GLN A 157 -37.28 -70.78 -27.01
CA GLN A 157 -38.65 -70.27 -27.09
C GLN A 157 -39.29 -70.46 -28.48
N PHE A 158 -38.50 -70.36 -29.55
CA PHE A 158 -38.99 -70.63 -30.91
C PHE A 158 -39.23 -72.13 -31.16
N GLY A 159 -38.65 -73.04 -30.37
CA GLY A 159 -38.95 -74.47 -30.37
C GLY A 159 -38.88 -75.11 -31.76
N VAL A 160 -40.00 -75.68 -32.23
CA VAL A 160 -40.16 -76.33 -33.55
C VAL A 160 -40.13 -75.33 -34.71
N ASN A 161 -40.35 -74.03 -34.45
CA ASN A 161 -40.35 -72.99 -35.47
C ASN A 161 -38.94 -72.44 -35.73
N VAL A 162 -38.09 -73.32 -36.29
CA VAL A 162 -36.71 -73.00 -36.69
C VAL A 162 -36.68 -71.85 -37.72
N ALA A 163 -37.68 -71.76 -38.59
CA ALA A 163 -37.78 -70.70 -39.60
C ALA A 163 -37.98 -69.30 -38.96
N GLY A 164 -38.78 -69.22 -37.89
CA GLY A 164 -39.00 -67.99 -37.13
C GLY A 164 -37.72 -67.51 -36.44
N TYR A 165 -36.99 -68.41 -35.79
CA TYR A 165 -35.69 -68.11 -35.18
C TYR A 165 -34.67 -67.63 -36.22
N ASN A 166 -34.55 -68.33 -37.35
CA ASN A 166 -33.61 -67.95 -38.42
C ASN A 166 -33.95 -66.57 -39.00
N THR A 167 -35.25 -66.24 -39.13
CA THR A 167 -35.71 -64.92 -39.57
C THR A 167 -35.33 -63.83 -38.57
N LEU A 168 -35.47 -64.09 -37.27
CA LEU A 168 -35.05 -63.15 -36.21
C LEU A 168 -33.54 -62.91 -36.26
N VAL A 169 -32.74 -63.97 -36.26
CA VAL A 169 -31.27 -63.87 -36.32
C VAL A 169 -30.82 -63.14 -37.58
N GLU A 170 -31.44 -63.43 -38.73
CA GLU A 170 -31.15 -62.72 -39.98
C GLU A 170 -31.54 -61.24 -39.94
N LYS A 171 -32.70 -60.91 -39.37
CA LYS A 171 -33.12 -59.50 -39.19
C LYS A 171 -32.15 -58.76 -38.28
N VAL A 172 -31.74 -59.37 -37.16
CA VAL A 172 -30.78 -58.76 -36.23
C VAL A 172 -29.40 -58.63 -36.88
N HIS A 173 -28.89 -59.67 -37.52
CA HIS A 173 -27.60 -59.62 -38.22
C HIS A 173 -27.59 -58.53 -39.32
N ARG A 174 -28.66 -58.42 -40.11
CA ARG A 174 -28.80 -57.34 -41.11
C ARG A 174 -28.95 -55.97 -40.46
N LEU A 175 -29.65 -55.90 -39.32
CA LEU A 175 -29.85 -54.66 -38.59
C LEU A 175 -28.52 -54.10 -38.11
N PHE A 176 -27.59 -54.93 -37.65
CA PHE A 176 -26.27 -54.51 -37.16
C PHE A 176 -25.16 -54.59 -38.21
N HIS A 177 -25.46 -54.86 -39.48
CA HIS A 177 -24.43 -55.01 -40.51
C HIS A 177 -23.75 -53.65 -40.82
N PRO A 178 -22.40 -53.56 -40.75
CA PRO A 178 -21.67 -52.30 -40.93
C PRO A 178 -22.01 -51.58 -42.24
N ASP A 179 -22.04 -52.33 -43.35
CA ASP A 179 -22.38 -51.77 -44.65
C ASP A 179 -23.81 -51.22 -44.73
N LYS A 180 -24.76 -51.83 -44.00
CA LYS A 180 -26.15 -51.35 -43.99
C LYS A 180 -26.26 -50.05 -43.23
N TRP A 181 -25.54 -49.89 -42.13
CA TRP A 181 -25.47 -48.62 -41.38
C TRP A 181 -24.88 -47.50 -42.23
N LYS A 182 -23.73 -47.77 -42.87
CA LYS A 182 -23.05 -46.83 -43.77
C LYS A 182 -23.94 -46.42 -44.94
N SER A 183 -24.58 -47.39 -45.60
CA SER A 183 -25.47 -47.13 -46.74
C SER A 183 -26.70 -46.29 -46.38
N ARG A 184 -27.23 -46.45 -45.16
CA ARG A 184 -28.42 -45.76 -44.66
C ARG A 184 -28.10 -44.43 -43.97
N ARG A 185 -26.82 -44.05 -43.87
CA ARG A 185 -26.37 -42.81 -43.22
C ARG A 185 -26.92 -42.67 -41.80
N LEU A 186 -27.12 -43.79 -41.08
CA LEU A 186 -27.82 -43.80 -39.78
C LEU A 186 -27.14 -42.91 -38.73
N LEU A 187 -25.81 -42.77 -38.83
CA LEU A 187 -25.00 -42.04 -37.86
C LEU A 187 -24.64 -40.62 -38.34
N VAL A 188 -25.07 -40.21 -39.54
CA VAL A 188 -24.77 -38.88 -40.09
C VAL A 188 -25.45 -37.76 -39.29
N THR A 189 -26.56 -38.05 -38.62
CA THR A 189 -27.27 -37.10 -37.75
C THR A 189 -26.64 -36.94 -36.37
N VAL A 190 -25.69 -37.80 -36.00
CA VAL A 190 -24.95 -37.69 -34.72
C VAL A 190 -23.86 -36.63 -34.90
N MET A 191 -24.03 -35.44 -34.33
CA MET A 191 -23.13 -34.30 -34.55
C MET A 191 -21.80 -34.39 -33.80
N ASP A 192 -21.77 -35.13 -32.70
CA ASP A 192 -20.57 -35.41 -31.92
C ASP A 192 -19.75 -36.51 -32.61
N GLU A 193 -18.54 -36.16 -33.03
CA GLU A 193 -17.68 -37.05 -33.82
C GLU A 193 -17.12 -38.21 -32.96
N GLU A 194 -16.81 -37.98 -31.69
CA GLU A 194 -16.32 -39.04 -30.79
C GLU A 194 -17.43 -40.05 -30.51
N LEU A 195 -18.64 -39.56 -30.24
CA LEU A 195 -19.82 -40.40 -30.06
C LEU A 195 -20.17 -41.18 -31.34
N ARG A 196 -20.13 -40.54 -32.51
CA ARG A 196 -20.37 -41.18 -33.81
C ARG A 196 -19.41 -42.34 -34.03
N LYS A 197 -18.11 -42.11 -33.82
CA LYS A 197 -17.07 -43.14 -33.96
C LYS A 197 -17.27 -44.29 -32.98
N SER A 198 -17.59 -43.99 -31.72
CA SER A 198 -17.89 -45.00 -30.71
C SER A 198 -19.10 -45.88 -31.09
N LEU A 199 -20.16 -45.29 -31.65
CA LEU A 199 -21.33 -46.04 -32.13
C LEU A 199 -20.98 -46.93 -33.33
N GLU A 200 -20.16 -46.45 -34.27
CA GLU A 200 -19.68 -47.28 -35.39
C GLU A 200 -18.86 -48.47 -34.90
N GLU A 201 -17.93 -48.24 -33.97
CA GLU A 201 -17.12 -49.30 -33.37
C GLU A 201 -18.00 -50.33 -32.66
N ALA A 202 -18.94 -49.90 -31.81
CA ALA A 202 -19.89 -50.78 -31.13
C ALA A 202 -20.73 -51.61 -32.13
N GLY A 203 -21.24 -50.97 -33.19
CA GLY A 203 -21.98 -51.65 -34.25
C GLY A 203 -21.16 -52.73 -34.97
N ASN A 204 -19.90 -52.44 -35.28
CA ASN A 204 -18.98 -53.41 -35.88
C ASN A 204 -18.74 -54.61 -34.97
N VAL A 205 -18.58 -54.38 -33.67
CA VAL A 205 -18.38 -55.48 -32.70
C VAL A 205 -19.65 -56.33 -32.57
N VAL A 206 -20.85 -55.74 -32.49
CA VAL A 206 -22.12 -56.49 -32.50
C VAL A 206 -22.24 -57.34 -33.77
N ALA A 207 -21.89 -56.78 -34.93
CA ALA A 207 -21.92 -57.51 -36.20
C ALA A 207 -20.99 -58.73 -36.19
N GLN A 208 -19.76 -58.55 -35.67
CA GLN A 208 -18.78 -59.63 -35.53
C GLN A 208 -19.30 -60.74 -34.61
N ALA A 209 -19.88 -60.40 -33.46
CA ALA A 209 -20.45 -61.36 -32.52
C ALA A 209 -21.69 -62.08 -33.08
N MET A 210 -22.53 -61.39 -33.85
CA MET A 210 -23.71 -61.97 -34.49
C MET A 210 -23.39 -62.89 -35.66
N THR A 211 -22.26 -62.66 -36.34
CA THR A 211 -21.84 -63.42 -37.54
C THR A 211 -21.80 -64.94 -37.30
N PRO A 212 -21.14 -65.49 -36.26
CA PRO A 212 -21.12 -66.94 -36.02
C PRO A 212 -22.52 -67.50 -35.69
N ILE A 213 -23.36 -66.76 -34.95
CA ILE A 213 -24.74 -67.16 -34.64
C ILE A 213 -25.57 -67.25 -35.92
N TRP A 214 -25.44 -66.25 -36.81
CA TRP A 214 -26.11 -66.23 -38.11
C TRP A 214 -25.62 -67.34 -39.03
N ARG A 215 -24.30 -67.57 -39.15
CA ARG A 215 -23.74 -68.67 -39.95
C ARG A 215 -24.30 -70.03 -39.53
N LYS A 216 -24.32 -70.30 -38.22
CA LYS A 216 -24.91 -71.52 -37.65
C LYS A 216 -26.41 -71.64 -37.96
N SER A 217 -27.17 -70.54 -37.92
CA SER A 217 -28.60 -70.52 -38.24
C SER A 217 -28.92 -70.86 -39.70
N LYS A 218 -27.98 -70.57 -40.62
CA LYS A 218 -28.11 -70.85 -42.06
C LYS A 218 -27.55 -72.22 -42.47
N GLY A 219 -27.04 -73.01 -41.53
CA GLY A 219 -26.47 -74.32 -41.80
C GLY A 219 -25.06 -74.27 -42.42
N TYR A 220 -24.39 -73.11 -42.36
CA TYR A 220 -22.97 -73.05 -42.68
C TYR A 220 -22.20 -73.67 -41.50
N ASN A 221 -21.67 -74.88 -41.69
CA ASN A 221 -20.79 -75.49 -40.70
C ASN A 221 -19.57 -74.57 -40.46
N SER A 222 -19.24 -74.35 -39.19
CA SER A 222 -18.00 -73.69 -38.76
C SER A 222 -16.84 -74.65 -38.93
#